data_AF-A0A815Y2A5-F1
#
_entry.id   AF-A0A815Y2A5-F1
#
_cell.length_a   1.000
_cell.length_b   1.000
_cell.length_c   1.000
_cell.angle_alpha   90.00
_cell.angle_beta   90.00
_cell.angle_gamma   90.00
#
_symmetry.space_group_name_H-M   'P 1'
#
loop_
_entity.id
_entity.type
_entity.pdbx_description
1 polymer ?
#
loop_
_entity_poly.entity_id
_entity_poly.type
_entity_poly.pdbx_seq_one_letter_code
_entity_poly.pdbx_strand_id
1 'polypeptide(L)'
;MRTILLSAFVYSTNFTVRETFADAYDETVRPLMDKIDQARALPATNSHGVILPNVVVVGDQSSGKSTLLEALSLVELPKGTGIVTRCPLVLRLRKSTKRVVYRVYEGNRKVPLDEANLNIPRYIEEETKQLVGSQKNCYAP
;
A
#
# COMPACT_ATOMS: atom_id res chain seq x y z
N MET A 1 10.23 -14.05 4.87
CA MET A 1 9.31 -13.58 3.81
C MET A 1 9.73 -12.19 3.40
N ARG A 2 10.15 -11.97 2.13
CA ARG A 2 10.49 -10.63 1.63
C ARG A 2 9.22 -9.96 1.10
N THR A 3 8.87 -8.79 1.61
CA THR A 3 7.63 -8.04 1.30
C THR A 3 7.98 -6.74 0.59
N ILE A 4 7.26 -6.37 -0.48
CA ILE A 4 7.36 -5.01 -1.02
C ILE A 4 6.42 -4.10 -0.24
N LEU A 5 7.00 -3.24 0.59
CA LEU A 5 6.27 -2.12 1.17
C LEU A 5 6.18 -0.97 0.16
N LEU A 6 5.01 -0.87 -0.48
CA LEU A 6 4.65 0.25 -1.35
C LEU A 6 3.54 1.04 -0.69
N SER A 7 3.92 2.07 0.07
CA SER A 7 2.96 2.99 0.65
C SER A 7 2.47 4.01 -0.39
N ALA A 8 1.37 3.72 -1.07
CA ALA A 8 0.64 4.77 -1.78
C ALA A 8 -0.05 5.68 -0.75
N PHE A 9 0.30 6.97 -0.74
CA PHE A 9 -0.42 8.01 0.02
C PHE A 9 -1.40 8.65 -0.94
N VAL A 10 -2.66 8.71 -0.53
CA VAL A 10 -3.75 8.86 -1.49
C VAL A 10 -4.57 10.05 -1.13
N TYR A 11 -4.74 10.87 -2.15
CA TYR A 11 -5.57 12.04 -2.12
C TYR A 11 -7.00 11.64 -1.76
N SER A 12 -7.50 12.23 -0.67
CA SER A 12 -8.91 12.54 -0.57
C SER A 12 -9.15 13.65 -1.58
N THR A 13 -9.64 13.30 -2.77
CA THR A 13 -10.48 14.25 -3.51
C THR A 13 -11.54 14.77 -2.55
N ASN A 14 -12.00 15.99 -2.81
CA ASN A 14 -13.17 16.57 -2.15
C ASN A 14 -14.38 15.64 -2.36
N PHE A 15 -14.45 14.56 -1.59
CA PHE A 15 -15.64 13.77 -1.42
C PHE A 15 -16.43 14.52 -0.37
N THR A 16 -17.32 15.38 -0.84
CA THR A 16 -18.27 16.14 -0.03
C THR A 16 -19.30 15.19 0.57
N VAL A 17 -18.87 14.18 1.31
CA VAL A 17 -19.75 13.41 2.19
C VAL A 17 -19.68 14.02 3.55
N ARG A 18 -20.64 14.94 3.75
CA ARG A 18 -21.15 15.45 5.02
C ARG A 18 -20.06 15.64 6.08
N GLU A 19 -19.52 16.86 6.09
CA GLU A 19 -18.39 17.37 6.89
C GLU A 19 -18.37 16.88 8.35
N THR A 20 -19.50 16.68 9.01
CA THR A 20 -19.54 16.32 10.44
C THR A 20 -18.96 14.93 10.75
N PHE A 21 -19.15 13.93 9.89
CA PHE A 21 -18.71 12.55 10.16
C PHE A 21 -17.25 12.33 9.76
N ALA A 22 -16.82 12.99 8.68
CA ALA A 22 -15.44 12.97 8.23
C ALA A 22 -14.51 13.68 9.24
N ASP A 23 -14.95 14.80 9.81
CA ASP A 23 -14.15 15.57 10.77
C ASP A 23 -14.00 14.86 12.12
N ALA A 24 -15.09 14.30 12.67
CA ALA A 24 -15.05 13.50 13.90
C ALA A 24 -14.20 12.22 13.74
N TYR A 25 -14.24 11.60 12.56
CA TYR A 25 -13.38 10.46 12.20
C TYR A 25 -11.92 10.89 12.03
N ASP A 26 -11.68 12.08 11.46
CA ASP A 26 -10.36 12.69 11.32
C ASP A 26 -9.68 12.89 12.67
N GLU A 27 -10.37 13.45 13.66
CA GLU A 27 -9.79 13.77 14.97
C GLU A 27 -9.52 12.53 15.82
N THR A 28 -10.36 11.50 15.73
CA THR A 28 -10.29 10.34 16.61
C THR A 28 -9.58 9.14 15.98
N VAL A 29 -9.91 8.82 14.73
CA VAL A 29 -9.45 7.58 14.08
C VAL A 29 -8.12 7.76 13.37
N ARG A 30 -7.84 8.92 12.77
CA ARG A 30 -6.54 9.11 12.09
C ARG A 30 -5.34 9.04 13.04
N PRO A 31 -5.34 9.69 14.22
CA PRO A 31 -4.20 9.59 15.13
C PRO A 31 -3.96 8.15 15.60
N LEU A 32 -5.03 7.37 15.77
CA LEU A 32 -4.93 5.94 16.08
C LEU A 32 -4.30 5.17 14.92
N MET A 33 -4.74 5.40 13.69
CA MET A 33 -4.12 4.82 12.49
C MET A 33 -2.64 5.20 12.37
N ASP A 34 -2.28 6.47 12.64
CA ASP A 34 -0.87 6.94 12.65
C ASP A 34 -0.04 6.20 13.70
N LYS A 35 -0.57 6.06 14.92
CA LYS A 35 0.09 5.30 15.99
C LYS A 35 0.26 3.83 15.64
N ILE A 36 -0.71 3.20 14.99
CA ILE A 36 -0.60 1.82 14.51
C ILE A 36 0.55 1.70 13.50
N ASP A 37 0.68 2.63 12.55
CA ASP A 37 1.79 2.61 11.59
C ASP A 37 3.15 2.90 12.25
N GLN A 38 3.20 3.80 13.24
CA GLN A 38 4.41 4.04 14.02
C GLN A 38 4.80 2.79 14.82
N ALA A 39 3.85 2.11 15.44
CA ALA A 39 4.09 0.86 16.16
C ALA A 39 4.59 -0.26 15.22
N ARG A 40 4.11 -0.33 13.97
CA ARG A 40 4.65 -1.27 12.95
C ARG A 40 6.12 -1.03 12.63
N ALA A 41 6.60 0.20 12.78
CA ALA A 41 7.99 0.56 12.49
C ALA A 41 8.95 0.13 13.61
N LEU A 42 8.44 -0.18 14.81
CA LEU A 42 9.28 -0.58 15.92
C LEU A 42 9.73 -2.04 15.77
N PRO A 43 11.03 -2.34 15.94
CA PRO A 43 11.55 -3.71 15.86
C PRO A 43 10.90 -4.66 16.89
N ALA A 44 10.54 -4.13 18.06
CA ALA A 44 9.98 -4.88 19.19
C ALA A 44 8.61 -5.50 18.88
N THR A 45 7.83 -4.87 18.01
CA THR A 45 6.45 -5.30 17.69
C THR A 45 6.43 -6.63 16.94
N ASN A 46 7.45 -6.87 16.10
CA ASN A 46 7.62 -8.13 15.37
C ASN A 46 8.24 -9.23 16.26
N SER A 47 8.88 -8.87 17.37
CA SER A 47 9.60 -9.78 18.26
C SER A 47 8.76 -10.31 19.44
N HIS A 48 7.72 -9.57 19.85
CA HIS A 48 6.91 -9.88 21.03
C HIS A 48 5.48 -10.37 20.72
N GLY A 49 5.18 -10.73 19.47
CA GLY A 49 3.88 -11.30 19.09
C GLY A 49 2.73 -10.29 19.10
N VAL A 50 3.01 -8.99 19.03
CA VAL A 50 1.98 -7.95 18.98
C VAL A 50 1.40 -7.86 17.57
N ILE A 51 0.14 -8.29 17.42
CA ILE A 51 -0.58 -8.23 16.15
C ILE A 51 -1.24 -6.86 16.02
N LEU A 52 -0.84 -6.10 14.99
CA LEU A 52 -1.47 -4.80 14.67
C LEU A 52 -2.57 -4.96 13.62
N PRO A 53 -3.69 -4.24 13.74
CA PRO A 53 -4.86 -4.43 12.89
C PRO A 53 -4.59 -4.04 11.44
N ASN A 54 -4.72 -4.97 10.50
CA ASN A 54 -4.56 -4.77 9.07
C ASN A 54 -5.85 -5.13 8.32
N VAL A 55 -6.13 -4.42 7.23
CA VAL A 55 -7.15 -4.83 6.25
C VAL A 55 -6.42 -5.53 5.11
N VAL A 56 -6.85 -6.75 4.79
CA VAL A 56 -6.27 -7.54 3.71
C VAL A 56 -7.34 -7.78 2.65
N VAL A 57 -7.01 -7.52 1.40
CA VAL A 57 -7.88 -7.80 0.25
C VAL A 57 -7.50 -9.17 -0.31
N VAL A 58 -8.45 -10.11 -0.28
CA VAL A 58 -8.28 -11.49 -0.77
C VAL A 58 -9.38 -11.86 -1.75
N GLY A 59 -9.11 -12.83 -2.63
CA GLY A 59 -10.07 -13.34 -3.60
C GLY A 59 -9.42 -13.83 -4.90
N ASP A 60 -10.20 -14.54 -5.70
CA ASP A 60 -9.74 -15.25 -6.90
C ASP A 60 -9.06 -14.34 -7.93
N GLN A 61 -8.19 -14.89 -8.78
CA GLN A 61 -7.59 -14.15 -9.87
C GLN A 61 -8.68 -13.47 -10.72
N SER A 62 -8.45 -12.21 -11.14
CA SER A 62 -9.41 -11.42 -11.93
C SER A 62 -10.69 -10.95 -11.22
N SER A 63 -10.84 -11.13 -9.90
CA SER A 63 -11.99 -10.62 -9.13
C SER A 63 -12.02 -9.09 -8.91
N GLY A 64 -11.19 -8.32 -9.62
CA GLY A 64 -11.17 -6.85 -9.50
C GLY A 64 -10.43 -6.29 -8.29
N LYS A 65 -9.67 -7.11 -7.53
CA LYS A 65 -8.88 -6.64 -6.37
C LYS A 65 -7.97 -5.45 -6.70
N SER A 66 -7.21 -5.53 -7.79
CA SER A 66 -6.34 -4.44 -8.22
C SER A 66 -7.15 -3.19 -8.60
N THR A 67 -8.29 -3.36 -9.25
CA THR A 67 -9.21 -2.25 -9.59
C THR A 67 -9.78 -1.58 -8.35
N LEU A 68 -10.19 -2.34 -7.33
CA LEU A 68 -10.62 -1.80 -6.03
C LEU A 68 -9.50 -1.00 -5.39
N LEU A 69 -8.30 -1.57 -5.32
CA LEU A 69 -7.14 -0.90 -4.73
C LEU A 69 -6.72 0.33 -5.52
N GLU A 70 -6.81 0.33 -6.85
CA GLU A 70 -6.59 1.49 -7.71
C GLU A 70 -7.63 2.58 -7.46
N ALA A 71 -8.91 2.22 -7.32
CA ALA A 71 -9.96 3.19 -7.02
C ALA A 71 -9.80 3.81 -5.62
N LEU A 72 -9.43 3.00 -4.63
CA LEU A 72 -9.17 3.48 -3.27
C LEU A 72 -7.87 4.26 -3.16
N SER A 73 -6.86 3.89 -3.95
CA SER A 73 -5.52 4.47 -3.84
C SER A 73 -5.22 5.56 -4.88
N LEU A 74 -6.03 5.68 -5.93
CA LEU A 74 -5.75 6.54 -7.09
C LEU A 74 -4.36 6.34 -7.71
N VAL A 75 -3.70 5.22 -7.39
CA VAL A 75 -2.40 4.81 -7.90
C VAL A 75 -2.63 3.58 -8.78
N GLU A 76 -2.15 3.67 -10.01
CA GLU A 76 -2.21 2.54 -10.94
C GLU A 76 -1.33 1.39 -10.44
N LEU A 77 -1.88 0.18 -10.43
CA LEU A 77 -1.17 -1.02 -10.05
C LEU A 77 -0.77 -1.81 -11.30
N PRO A 78 0.24 -2.71 -11.20
CA PRO A 78 0.56 -3.60 -12.30
C PRO A 78 -0.67 -4.40 -12.73
N LYS A 79 -0.86 -4.52 -14.04
CA LYS A 79 -1.88 -5.37 -14.69
C LYS A 79 -1.18 -6.34 -15.63
N GLY A 80 -1.72 -7.54 -15.79
CA GLY A 80 -1.15 -8.54 -16.69
C GLY A 80 -1.80 -9.91 -16.56
N THR A 81 -1.34 -10.85 -17.37
CA THR A 81 -1.75 -12.26 -17.31
C THR A 81 -0.93 -13.03 -16.28
N GLY A 82 -1.52 -14.08 -15.69
CA GLY A 82 -0.89 -14.87 -14.61
C GLY A 82 -0.91 -14.16 -13.25
N ILE A 83 -0.03 -14.56 -12.33
CA ILE A 83 0.08 -13.95 -11.00
C ILE A 83 0.69 -12.55 -11.14
N VAL A 84 -0.12 -11.54 -10.84
CA VAL A 84 0.30 -10.14 -10.92
C VAL A 84 0.93 -9.67 -9.61
N THR A 85 0.34 -10.03 -8.46
CA THR A 85 0.83 -9.69 -7.12
C THR A 85 1.66 -10.85 -6.55
N ARG A 86 2.96 -10.89 -6.85
CA ARG A 86 3.86 -11.99 -6.45
C ARG A 86 4.50 -11.81 -5.07
N CYS A 87 4.29 -10.66 -4.46
CA CYS A 87 4.62 -10.36 -3.07
C CYS A 87 3.52 -9.48 -2.49
N PRO A 88 3.26 -9.52 -1.17
CA PRO A 88 2.26 -8.66 -0.56
C PRO A 88 2.58 -7.18 -0.82
N LEU A 89 1.57 -6.44 -1.24
CA LEU A 89 1.63 -5.00 -1.49
C LEU A 89 0.93 -4.27 -0.33
N VAL A 90 1.66 -3.43 0.41
CA VAL A 90 1.11 -2.74 1.59
C VAL A 90 0.81 -1.27 1.28
N LEU A 91 -0.42 -0.96 0.88
CA LEU A 91 -0.88 0.41 0.63
C LEU A 91 -1.19 1.13 1.94
N ARG A 92 -0.63 2.34 2.13
CA ARG A 92 -0.83 3.17 3.34
C ARG A 92 -1.40 4.53 2.97
N LEU A 93 -2.72 4.60 2.91
CA LEU A 93 -3.45 5.81 2.53
C LEU A 93 -3.43 6.81 3.70
N ARG A 94 -2.90 8.03 3.49
CA ARG A 94 -2.97 9.13 4.46
C ARG A 94 -3.46 10.41 3.79
N LYS A 95 -4.19 11.23 4.54
CA LYS A 95 -4.58 12.57 4.13
C LYS A 95 -3.33 13.46 4.07
N SER A 96 -3.22 14.20 2.98
CA SER A 96 -2.15 15.15 2.72
C SER A 96 -2.73 16.30 1.91
N THR A 97 -2.17 17.50 2.10
CA THR A 97 -2.53 18.69 1.32
C THR A 97 -2.02 18.60 -0.12
N LYS A 98 -1.05 17.71 -0.38
CA LYS A 98 -0.49 17.44 -1.70
C LYS A 98 -0.49 15.94 -1.98
N ARG A 99 -0.82 15.56 -3.21
CA ARG A 99 -0.64 14.20 -3.70
C ARG A 99 0.85 13.92 -3.86
N VAL A 100 1.35 12.92 -3.15
CA VAL A 100 2.73 12.44 -3.25
C VAL A 100 2.71 10.94 -2.99
N VAL A 101 3.26 10.14 -3.89
CA VAL A 101 3.44 8.70 -3.67
C VAL A 101 4.82 8.47 -3.07
N TYR A 102 4.92 7.60 -2.05
CA TYR A 102 6.18 7.30 -1.39
C TYR A 102 6.52 5.82 -1.53
N ARG A 103 7.80 5.53 -1.77
CA ARG A 103 8.37 4.22 -1.46
C ARG A 103 8.72 4.17 0.02
N VAL A 104 8.29 3.12 0.72
CA VAL A 104 8.66 2.89 2.12
C VAL A 104 9.60 1.70 2.22
N TYR A 105 10.76 1.93 2.85
CA TYR A 105 11.72 0.88 3.16
C TYR A 105 11.54 0.37 4.59
N GLU A 106 12.25 -0.71 4.93
CA GLU A 106 12.43 -1.14 6.31
C GLU A 106 12.90 0.03 7.19
N GLY A 107 12.40 0.10 8.43
CA GLY A 107 12.60 1.26 9.30
C GLY A 107 11.73 2.47 8.96
N ASN A 108 10.69 2.31 8.13
CA ASN A 108 9.71 3.37 7.79
C ASN A 108 10.30 4.58 7.07
N ARG A 109 11.48 4.42 6.45
CA ARG A 109 12.09 5.46 5.62
C ARG A 109 11.25 5.68 4.36
N LYS A 110 10.75 6.91 4.18
CA LYS A 110 9.91 7.33 3.05
C LYS A 110 10.75 8.07 2.01
N VAL A 111 10.68 7.65 0.75
CA VAL A 111 11.30 8.35 -0.38
C VAL A 111 10.18 8.71 -1.37
N PRO A 112 9.99 10.01 -1.71
CA PRO A 112 8.97 10.41 -2.66
C PRO A 112 9.30 9.86 -4.05
N LEU A 113 8.27 9.40 -4.75
CA LEU A 113 8.32 9.00 -6.15
C LEU A 113 7.79 10.14 -7.01
N ASP A 114 8.52 10.45 -8.08
CA ASP A 114 8.13 11.47 -9.04
C ASP A 114 7.09 10.92 -10.02
N GLU A 115 5.81 11.06 -9.71
CA GLU A 115 4.72 10.55 -10.56
C GLU A 115 4.69 11.18 -11.97
N ALA A 116 5.35 12.31 -12.20
CA ALA A 116 5.39 12.94 -13.52
C ALA A 116 6.37 12.23 -14.48
N ASN A 117 7.44 11.65 -13.93
CA ASN A 117 8.51 11.02 -14.71
C ASN A 117 8.61 9.51 -14.49
N LEU A 118 7.90 8.96 -13.49
CA LEU A 118 7.94 7.54 -13.13
C LEU A 118 6.62 6.84 -13.45
N ASN A 119 6.70 5.80 -14.28
CA ASN A 119 5.60 4.86 -14.45
C ASN A 119 5.50 3.95 -13.22
N ILE A 120 4.56 4.23 -12.32
CA ILE A 120 4.39 3.50 -11.05
C ILE A 120 4.13 2.00 -11.30
N PRO A 121 3.20 1.56 -12.16
CA PRO A 121 2.99 0.12 -12.42
C PRO A 121 4.26 -0.62 -12.82
N ARG A 122 5.05 -0.04 -13.72
CA ARG A 122 6.31 -0.64 -14.18
C ARG A 122 7.34 -0.68 -13.07
N TYR A 123 7.47 0.41 -12.32
CA TYR A 123 8.34 0.50 -11.16
C TYR A 123 8.04 -0.62 -10.14
N ILE A 124 6.75 -0.83 -9.81
CA ILE A 124 6.31 -1.90 -8.91
C ILE A 124 6.68 -3.28 -9.47
N GLU A 125 6.48 -3.51 -10.77
CA GLU A 125 6.81 -4.80 -11.39
C GLU A 125 8.32 -5.08 -11.38
N GLU A 126 9.16 -4.08 -11.66
CA GLU A 126 10.62 -4.20 -11.63
C GLU A 126 11.14 -4.50 -10.23
N GLU A 127 10.64 -3.79 -9.21
CA GLU A 127 10.97 -4.09 -7.80
C GLU A 127 10.50 -5.50 -7.40
N THR A 128 9.32 -5.91 -7.87
CA THR A 128 8.81 -7.28 -7.66
C THR A 128 9.75 -8.30 -8.28
N LYS A 129 10.22 -8.06 -9.51
CA LYS A 129 11.19 -8.95 -10.19
C LYS A 129 12.51 -9.03 -9.41
N GLN A 130 12.99 -7.93 -8.83
CA GLN A 130 14.23 -7.93 -8.05
C GLN A 130 14.11 -8.77 -6.76
N LEU A 131 12.94 -8.77 -6.11
CA LEU A 131 12.78 -9.49 -4.84
C LEU A 131 12.44 -10.98 -4.98
N VAL A 132 11.61 -11.33 -5.95
CA VAL A 132 11.08 -12.71 -6.10
C VAL A 132 11.48 -13.38 -7.42
N GLY A 133 12.31 -12.72 -8.25
CA GLY A 133 12.75 -13.22 -9.54
C GLY A 133 11.75 -12.97 -10.67
N SER A 134 12.09 -13.44 -11.88
CA SER A 134 11.30 -13.19 -13.09
C SER A 134 10.20 -14.23 -13.34
N GLN A 135 10.23 -15.38 -12.67
CA GLN A 135 9.21 -16.42 -12.86
C GLN A 135 7.87 -15.99 -12.26
N LYS A 136 6.78 -16.28 -12.98
CA LYS A 136 5.39 -15.98 -12.58
C LYS A 136 4.58 -17.27 -12.33
N ASN A 137 5.21 -18.30 -11.77
CA ASN A 137 4.60 -19.62 -11.56
C ASN A 137 4.14 -19.81 -10.10
N CYS A 138 2.94 -20.38 -9.91
CA CYS A 138 2.47 -20.88 -8.60
C CYS A 138 3.05 -22.25 -8.25
N TYR A 139 3.63 -22.95 -9.22
CA TYR A 139 4.17 -24.28 -9.04
C TYR A 139 5.63 -24.15 -8.59
N ALA A 140 5.90 -24.50 -7.34
CA ALA A 140 7.25 -24.85 -6.93
C ALA A 140 7.71 -26.09 -7.74
N PRO A 141 9.00 -26.19 -8.13
CA PRO A 141 9.58 -27.47 -8.50
C PRO A 141 9.57 -28.44 -7.32
#